data_AF-A0A9E5T559-F1
#
_entry.id   AF-A0A9E5T559-F1
#
_cell.length_a   1.000
_cell.length_b   1.000
_cell.length_c   1.000
_cell.angle_alpha   90.00
_cell.angle_beta   90.00
_cell.angle_gamma   90.00
#
_symmetry.space_group_name_H-M   'P 1'
#
loop_
_entity.id
_entity.type
_entity.pdbx_description
1 polymer ?
#
loop_
_entity_poly.entity_id
_entity_poly.type
_entity_poly.pdbx_seq_one_letter_code
_entity_poly.pdbx_strand_id
1 'polypeptide(L)'
;MASADSHPSEAPGDTAIDLLSALIRKPSVTPDDAGCQDLLATRLARLGFACESMPFGQVSNLWARKGTAAPLLCFAGHTDVVPPGSESDWETNPFEPVMIDGYLHGRGTADMKGGLVAMLLAVEEFLAAETGHKGSIAFLITSDEEGPAVDGTRKVLETLTARGERIDYCLVGEPSSRNRLGDVVRIGRRGSLSGRLEVRGIQGHVA
;
A
#
# COMPACT_ATOMS: atom_id res chain seq x y z
N MET A 1 22.83 -2.41 -35.42
CA MET A 1 23.35 -3.30 -34.37
C MET A 1 22.96 -2.64 -33.05
N ALA A 2 21.87 -3.11 -32.45
CA ALA A 2 21.33 -2.50 -31.22
C ALA A 2 22.30 -2.77 -30.07
N SER A 3 22.69 -1.71 -29.35
CA SER A 3 23.46 -1.82 -28.12
C SER A 3 22.59 -2.48 -27.06
N ALA A 4 23.05 -3.60 -26.53
CA ALA A 4 22.48 -4.21 -25.36
C ALA A 4 22.73 -3.29 -24.16
N ASP A 5 21.67 -2.71 -23.61
CA ASP A 5 21.70 -2.06 -22.29
C ASP A 5 22.04 -3.12 -21.25
N SER A 6 23.26 -3.06 -20.74
CA SER A 6 23.71 -3.87 -19.62
C SER A 6 23.15 -3.27 -18.34
N HIS A 7 22.00 -3.77 -17.88
CA HIS A 7 21.57 -3.54 -16.50
C HIS A 7 22.61 -4.16 -15.55
N PRO A 8 23.10 -3.42 -14.54
CA PRO A 8 23.99 -3.99 -13.54
C PRO A 8 23.26 -5.14 -12.82
N SER A 9 23.97 -6.25 -12.66
CA SER A 9 23.52 -7.45 -11.94
C SER A 9 23.01 -7.08 -10.53
N GLU A 10 21.69 -7.09 -10.34
CA GLU A 10 21.06 -6.88 -9.03
C GLU A 10 21.39 -8.05 -8.08
N ALA A 11 21.71 -7.73 -6.82
CA ALA A 11 21.92 -8.73 -5.79
C ALA A 11 20.58 -9.44 -5.45
N PRO A 12 20.60 -10.72 -5.02
CA PRO A 12 19.38 -11.39 -4.57
C PRO A 12 18.77 -10.61 -3.40
N GLY A 13 17.53 -10.12 -3.57
CA GLY A 13 16.83 -9.28 -2.59
C GLY A 13 16.54 -7.85 -3.01
N ASP A 14 17.08 -7.37 -4.15
CA ASP A 14 16.91 -5.98 -4.60
C ASP A 14 15.84 -5.78 -5.68
N THR A 15 15.32 -6.86 -6.27
CA THR A 15 14.32 -6.75 -7.36
C THR A 15 12.93 -6.37 -6.83
N ALA A 16 12.08 -5.84 -7.71
CA ALA A 16 10.66 -5.59 -7.40
C ALA A 16 9.93 -6.86 -6.95
N ILE A 17 10.22 -8.01 -7.57
CA ILE A 17 9.59 -9.28 -7.23
C ILE A 17 10.07 -9.78 -5.87
N ASP A 18 11.34 -9.59 -5.50
CA ASP A 18 11.85 -10.00 -4.19
C ASP A 18 11.20 -9.20 -3.06
N LEU A 19 11.14 -7.87 -3.21
CA LEU A 19 10.51 -7.00 -2.21
C LEU A 19 9.01 -7.29 -2.09
N LEU A 20 8.33 -7.45 -3.21
CA LEU A 20 6.90 -7.80 -3.23
C LEU A 20 6.67 -9.16 -2.57
N SER A 21 7.50 -10.15 -2.89
CA SER A 21 7.43 -11.48 -2.27
C SER A 21 7.66 -11.42 -0.76
N ALA A 22 8.61 -10.60 -0.29
CA ALA A 22 8.85 -10.40 1.14
C ALA A 22 7.64 -9.77 1.86
N LEU A 23 6.93 -8.85 1.22
CA LEU A 23 5.69 -8.29 1.75
C LEU A 23 4.54 -9.30 1.72
N ILE A 24 4.38 -10.09 0.65
CA ILE A 24 3.32 -11.12 0.54
C ILE A 24 3.48 -12.18 1.63
N ARG A 25 4.72 -12.58 1.95
CA ARG A 25 5.04 -13.54 3.02
C ARG A 25 4.63 -13.10 4.43
N LYS A 26 4.27 -11.82 4.60
CA LYS A 26 3.73 -11.30 5.85
C LYS A 26 2.20 -11.41 5.79
N PRO A 27 1.58 -12.29 6.61
CA PRO A 27 0.13 -12.49 6.62
C PRO A 27 -0.56 -11.34 7.37
N SER A 28 -0.44 -10.14 6.80
CA SER A 28 -0.94 -8.88 7.34
C SER A 28 -2.46 -8.74 7.16
N VAL A 29 -3.24 -9.64 7.75
CA VAL A 29 -4.70 -9.56 7.69
C VAL A 29 -5.18 -8.41 8.58
N THR A 30 -6.06 -7.56 8.05
CA THR A 30 -6.55 -6.36 8.74
C THR A 30 -6.95 -6.64 10.20
N PRO A 31 -6.48 -5.87 11.20
CA PRO A 31 -5.62 -4.68 11.09
C PRO A 31 -4.11 -4.92 11.29
N ASP A 32 -3.66 -6.19 11.35
CA ASP A 32 -2.27 -6.52 11.65
C ASP A 32 -1.34 -6.18 10.48
N ASP A 33 -0.27 -5.42 10.75
CA ASP A 33 0.75 -5.07 9.77
C ASP A 33 1.72 -6.23 9.49
N ALA A 34 1.87 -7.19 10.41
CA ALA A 34 2.83 -8.28 10.34
C ALA A 34 4.29 -7.83 10.02
N GLY A 35 4.64 -6.60 10.42
CA GLY A 35 5.96 -5.98 10.22
C GLY A 35 6.25 -5.56 8.77
N CYS A 36 5.23 -5.34 7.93
CA CYS A 36 5.37 -4.75 6.61
C CYS A 36 5.91 -3.32 6.69
N GLN A 37 5.36 -2.49 7.58
CA GLN A 37 5.76 -1.09 7.73
C GLN A 37 7.21 -0.96 8.24
N ASP A 38 7.68 -1.85 9.11
CA ASP A 38 9.10 -1.85 9.54
C ASP A 38 10.06 -2.11 8.38
N LEU A 39 9.69 -3.04 7.48
CA LEU A 39 10.46 -3.35 6.28
C LEU A 39 10.52 -2.12 5.37
N LEU A 40 9.38 -1.49 5.10
CA LEU A 40 9.28 -0.28 4.27
C LEU A 40 10.02 0.91 4.91
N ALA A 41 9.84 1.14 6.21
CA ALA A 41 10.49 2.21 6.96
C ALA A 41 12.02 2.05 6.97
N THR A 42 12.53 0.83 7.11
CA THR A 42 13.97 0.55 7.03
C THR A 42 14.54 0.93 5.68
N ARG A 43 13.83 0.60 4.60
CA ARG A 43 14.25 0.91 3.23
C ARG A 43 14.18 2.43 2.96
N LEU A 44 13.07 3.07 3.33
CA LEU A 44 12.89 4.53 3.24
C LEU A 44 13.91 5.34 4.07
N ALA A 45 14.25 4.88 5.27
CA ALA A 45 15.24 5.54 6.13
C ALA A 45 16.63 5.58 5.47
N ARG A 46 17.02 4.52 4.73
CA ARG A 46 18.28 4.51 3.95
C ARG A 46 18.32 5.56 2.85
N LEU A 47 17.16 5.98 2.35
CA LEU A 47 17.01 7.07 1.37
C LEU A 47 16.95 8.45 2.04
N GLY A 48 17.09 8.52 3.37
CA GLY A 48 17.04 9.75 4.14
C GLY A 48 15.63 10.30 4.36
N PHE A 49 14.62 9.43 4.40
CA PHE A 49 13.30 9.79 4.91
C PHE A 49 13.31 9.81 6.44
N ALA A 50 12.65 10.80 7.03
CA ALA A 50 12.27 10.76 8.43
C ALA A 50 11.00 9.92 8.56
N CYS A 51 11.11 8.75 9.19
CA CYS A 51 10.01 7.80 9.38
C CYS A 51 9.41 7.99 10.78
N GLU A 52 8.12 8.36 10.83
CA GLU A 52 7.32 8.52 12.03
C GLU A 52 6.26 7.42 12.08
N SER A 53 6.39 6.50 13.04
CA SER A 53 5.35 5.52 13.34
C SER A 53 4.22 6.20 14.12
N MET A 54 2.99 6.01 13.67
CA MET A 54 1.77 6.61 14.23
C MET A 54 0.72 5.52 14.54
N PRO A 55 0.93 4.71 15.61
CA PRO A 55 -0.04 3.72 16.02
C PRO A 55 -1.28 4.37 16.65
N PHE A 56 -2.47 3.91 16.25
CA PHE A 56 -3.73 4.29 16.87
C PHE A 56 -4.56 3.03 17.10
N GLY A 57 -4.90 2.74 18.37
CA GLY A 57 -5.57 1.49 18.71
C GLY A 57 -4.72 0.27 18.32
N GLN A 58 -5.28 -0.62 17.50
CA GLN A 58 -4.58 -1.79 16.94
C GLN A 58 -3.98 -1.54 15.55
N VAL A 59 -4.19 -0.34 14.99
CA VAL A 59 -3.77 0.00 13.63
C VAL A 59 -2.39 0.65 13.65
N SER A 60 -1.50 0.13 12.82
CA SER A 60 -0.18 0.72 12.57
C SER A 60 -0.28 1.67 11.39
N ASN A 61 0.30 2.87 11.55
CA ASN A 61 0.47 3.78 10.43
C ASN A 61 1.92 4.28 10.37
N LEU A 62 2.37 4.59 9.16
CA LEU A 62 3.68 5.13 8.88
C LEU A 62 3.52 6.42 8.08
N TRP A 63 4.06 7.51 8.64
CA TRP A 63 4.34 8.74 7.91
C TRP A 63 5.84 8.86 7.67
N ALA A 64 6.29 8.70 6.44
CA ALA A 64 7.70 8.86 6.09
C ALA A 64 7.87 10.05 5.16
N ARG A 65 8.69 11.04 5.52
CA ARG A 65 8.87 12.26 4.72
C ARG A 65 10.33 12.57 4.46
N LYS A 66 10.65 12.94 3.22
CA LYS A 66 11.94 13.51 2.80
C LYS A 66 11.76 14.97 2.36
N GLY A 67 12.57 15.85 2.93
CA GLY A 67 12.52 17.30 2.71
C GLY A 67 11.44 18.01 3.53
N THR A 68 11.47 19.34 3.54
CA THR A 68 10.59 20.20 4.37
C THR A 68 9.82 21.25 3.58
N ALA A 69 10.02 21.35 2.27
CA ALA A 69 9.47 22.39 1.41
C ALA A 69 8.29 21.91 0.57
N ALA A 70 7.40 22.82 0.20
CA ALA A 70 6.42 22.57 -0.84
C ALA A 70 7.07 22.58 -2.25
N PRO A 71 6.48 21.89 -3.24
CA PRO A 71 5.29 21.04 -3.11
C PRO A 71 5.61 19.70 -2.43
N LEU A 72 4.67 19.20 -1.62
CA LEU A 72 4.71 17.85 -1.05
C LEU A 72 3.90 16.88 -1.92
N LEU A 73 4.58 15.92 -2.53
CA LEU A 73 3.96 14.74 -3.16
C LEU A 73 3.93 13.58 -2.15
N CYS A 74 2.73 13.08 -1.85
CA CYS A 74 2.51 11.92 -1.00
C CYS A 74 2.11 10.70 -1.84
N PHE A 75 2.82 9.59 -1.66
CA PHE A 75 2.35 8.27 -2.06
C PHE A 75 1.56 7.65 -0.91
N ALA A 76 0.36 7.15 -1.17
CA ALA A 76 -0.51 6.57 -0.16
C ALA A 76 -0.86 5.13 -0.50
N GLY A 77 -1.00 4.29 0.53
CA GLY A 77 -1.42 2.91 0.37
C GLY A 77 -1.58 2.18 1.69
N HIS A 78 -1.79 0.86 1.60
CA HIS A 78 -2.04 0.04 2.78
C HIS A 78 -1.27 -1.29 2.72
N THR A 79 -0.88 -1.79 3.90
CA THR A 79 -0.15 -3.06 4.05
C THR A 79 -1.06 -4.23 4.40
N ASP A 80 -2.24 -3.94 4.96
CA ASP A 80 -3.20 -4.96 5.29
C ASP A 80 -3.83 -5.58 4.04
N VAL A 81 -4.33 -6.79 4.22
CA VAL A 81 -5.01 -7.55 3.20
C VAL A 81 -6.29 -8.17 3.77
N VAL A 82 -7.29 -8.36 2.92
CA VAL A 82 -8.47 -9.14 3.31
C VAL A 82 -8.10 -10.60 3.64
N PRO A 83 -8.90 -11.28 4.50
CA PRO A 83 -8.72 -12.70 4.76
C PRO A 83 -8.64 -13.53 3.47
N PRO A 84 -7.76 -14.53 3.38
CA PRO A 84 -7.61 -15.33 2.16
C PRO A 84 -8.81 -16.25 1.87
N GLY A 85 -9.68 -16.48 2.86
CA GLY A 85 -10.71 -17.53 2.78
C GLY A 85 -10.13 -18.90 3.16
N SER A 86 -10.71 -19.97 2.62
CA SER A 86 -10.18 -21.32 2.84
C SER A 86 -8.91 -21.54 2.00
N GLU A 87 -7.85 -22.07 2.61
CA GLU A 87 -6.62 -22.41 1.89
C GLU A 87 -6.86 -23.45 0.78
N SER A 88 -7.86 -24.32 0.94
CA SER A 88 -8.23 -25.33 -0.07
C SER A 88 -8.76 -24.75 -1.38
N ASP A 89 -9.23 -23.50 -1.36
CA ASP A 89 -9.77 -22.83 -2.54
C ASP A 89 -8.67 -22.15 -3.36
N TRP A 90 -7.44 -22.14 -2.85
CA TRP A 90 -6.28 -21.62 -3.53
C TRP A 90 -5.47 -22.73 -4.21
N GLU A 91 -4.97 -22.44 -5.41
CA GLU A 91 -4.02 -23.33 -6.12
C GLU A 91 -2.63 -23.32 -5.45
N THR A 92 -2.26 -22.22 -4.79
CA THR A 92 -1.00 -22.03 -4.06
C THR A 92 -1.28 -21.36 -2.71
N ASN A 93 -0.43 -21.58 -1.70
CA ASN A 93 -0.62 -20.92 -0.41
C ASN A 93 -0.68 -19.38 -0.59
N PRO A 94 -1.71 -18.70 -0.04
CA PRO A 94 -1.93 -17.26 -0.27
C PRO A 94 -0.78 -16.37 0.22
N PHE A 95 0.04 -16.83 1.16
CA PHE A 95 1.17 -16.08 1.72
C PHE A 95 2.53 -16.70 1.33
N GLU A 96 2.55 -17.68 0.43
CA GLU A 96 3.78 -18.14 -0.23
C GLU A 96 3.74 -17.69 -1.70
N PRO A 97 4.41 -16.59 -2.05
CA PRO A 97 4.35 -16.05 -3.40
C PRO A 97 4.97 -17.02 -4.42
N VAL A 98 4.24 -17.30 -5.50
CA VAL A 98 4.65 -18.23 -6.57
C VAL A 98 4.49 -17.56 -7.94
N MET A 99 5.47 -17.72 -8.81
CA MET A 99 5.37 -17.31 -10.21
C MET A 99 4.72 -18.42 -11.05
N ILE A 100 3.61 -18.13 -11.71
CA ILE A 100 2.90 -19.05 -12.62
C ILE A 100 2.57 -18.28 -13.90
N ASP A 101 2.99 -18.80 -15.05
CA ASP A 101 2.69 -18.21 -16.38
C ASP A 101 3.00 -16.70 -16.51
N GLY A 102 4.03 -16.23 -15.81
CA GLY A 102 4.47 -14.83 -15.82
C GLY A 102 3.72 -13.92 -14.84
N TYR A 103 2.82 -14.46 -14.02
CA TYR A 103 2.11 -13.75 -12.96
C TYR A 103 2.63 -14.16 -11.58
N LEU A 104 2.71 -13.21 -10.66
CA LEU A 104 2.98 -13.49 -9.25
C LEU A 104 1.66 -13.75 -8.54
N HIS A 105 1.52 -14.93 -7.94
CA HIS A 105 0.35 -15.34 -7.19
C HIS A 105 0.61 -15.16 -5.68
N GLY A 106 -0.36 -14.59 -4.98
CA GLY A 106 -0.30 -14.34 -3.54
C GLY A 106 -1.27 -13.25 -3.11
N ARG A 107 -1.81 -13.35 -1.89
CA ARG A 107 -2.70 -12.36 -1.29
C ARG A 107 -1.95 -11.04 -1.11
N GLY A 108 -2.56 -9.97 -1.63
CA GLY A 108 -2.00 -8.63 -1.58
C GLY A 108 -1.15 -8.24 -2.78
N THR A 109 -0.89 -9.16 -3.72
CA THR A 109 -0.06 -8.88 -4.91
C THR A 109 -0.60 -7.69 -5.70
N ALA A 110 -1.88 -7.76 -6.09
CA ALA A 110 -2.56 -6.67 -6.80
C ALA A 110 -3.03 -5.56 -5.86
N ASP A 111 -3.47 -5.93 -4.66
CA ASP A 111 -4.19 -5.05 -3.75
C ASP A 111 -3.60 -5.04 -2.31
N MET A 112 -2.70 -4.12 -1.98
CA MET A 112 -1.98 -3.24 -2.91
C MET A 112 -0.46 -3.26 -2.70
N LYS A 113 0.08 -4.37 -2.19
CA LYS A 113 1.53 -4.53 -1.93
C LYS A 113 2.35 -4.30 -3.19
N GLY A 114 1.87 -4.72 -4.37
CA GLY A 114 2.53 -4.43 -5.65
C GLY A 114 2.63 -2.94 -5.94
N GLY A 115 1.57 -2.18 -5.68
CA GLY A 115 1.55 -0.72 -5.79
C GLY A 115 2.55 -0.05 -4.83
N LEU A 116 2.59 -0.49 -3.57
CA LEU A 116 3.57 0.01 -2.58
C LEU A 116 5.01 -0.19 -3.05
N VAL A 117 5.34 -1.39 -3.55
CA VAL A 117 6.68 -1.69 -4.06
C VAL A 117 7.03 -0.82 -5.26
N ALA A 118 6.13 -0.70 -6.23
CA ALA A 118 6.36 0.12 -7.42
C ALA A 118 6.62 1.59 -7.06
N MET A 119 5.85 2.16 -6.12
CA MET A 119 6.04 3.55 -5.66
C MET A 119 7.38 3.72 -4.94
N LEU A 120 7.76 2.77 -4.08
CA LEU A 120 9.04 2.83 -3.36
C LEU A 120 10.23 2.77 -4.31
N LEU A 121 10.26 1.79 -5.22
CA LEU A 121 11.36 1.64 -6.18
C LEU A 121 11.47 2.82 -7.14
N ALA A 122 10.33 3.38 -7.58
CA ALA A 122 10.34 4.59 -8.40
C ALA A 122 11.00 5.78 -7.66
N VAL A 123 10.75 5.91 -6.35
CA VAL A 123 11.41 6.93 -5.52
C VAL A 123 12.89 6.63 -5.33
N GLU A 124 13.28 5.37 -5.16
CA GLU A 124 14.69 4.98 -5.09
C GLU A 124 15.46 5.37 -6.35
N GLU A 125 14.95 4.99 -7.52
CA GLU A 125 15.55 5.32 -8.82
C GLU A 125 15.59 6.83 -9.03
N PHE A 126 14.48 7.53 -8.73
CA PHE A 126 14.39 8.98 -8.87
C PHE A 126 15.41 9.73 -8.00
N LEU A 127 15.64 9.29 -6.76
CA LEU A 127 16.61 9.89 -5.86
C LEU A 127 18.05 9.55 -6.25
N ALA A 128 18.30 8.32 -6.71
CA ALA A 128 19.61 7.88 -7.19
C ALA A 128 20.08 8.65 -8.44
N ALA A 129 19.15 9.14 -9.25
CA ALA A 129 19.46 9.98 -10.41
C ALA A 129 19.95 11.40 -10.05
N GLU A 130 20.09 11.75 -8.76
CA GLU A 130 20.64 13.02 -8.26
C GLU A 130 20.08 14.29 -8.94
N THR A 131 18.78 14.29 -9.24
CA THR A 131 18.12 15.32 -10.05
C THR A 131 18.09 16.73 -9.44
N GLY A 132 18.57 16.90 -8.20
CA GLY A 132 18.46 18.16 -7.46
C GLY A 132 17.01 18.56 -7.19
N HIS A 133 16.13 17.56 -7.01
CA HIS A 133 14.69 17.77 -6.90
C HIS A 133 14.31 18.78 -5.82
N LYS A 134 13.26 19.56 -6.10
CA LYS A 134 12.69 20.53 -5.16
C LYS A 134 11.47 19.93 -4.47
N GLY A 135 11.05 20.54 -3.36
CA GLY A 135 9.88 20.12 -2.61
C GLY A 135 10.14 18.94 -1.66
N SER A 136 9.10 18.17 -1.41
CA SER A 136 9.10 17.01 -0.51
C SER A 136 8.42 15.81 -1.13
N ILE A 137 8.87 14.63 -0.71
CA ILE A 137 8.23 13.34 -1.02
C ILE A 137 7.83 12.72 0.31
N ALA A 138 6.64 12.14 0.38
CA ALA A 138 6.21 11.38 1.54
C ALA A 138 5.52 10.06 1.17
N PHE A 139 5.50 9.14 2.12
CA PHE A 139 4.67 7.96 2.13
C PHE A 139 3.73 8.01 3.34
N LEU A 140 2.44 7.76 3.09
CA LEU A 140 1.41 7.56 4.11
C LEU A 140 0.90 6.13 3.94
N ILE A 141 1.22 5.27 4.89
CA ILE A 141 0.90 3.84 4.83
C ILE A 141 0.11 3.46 6.07
N THR A 142 -0.98 2.71 5.90
CA THR A 142 -1.84 2.21 6.98
C THR A 142 -1.93 0.69 6.97
N SER A 143 -2.28 0.07 8.11
CA SER A 143 -2.60 -1.36 8.22
C SER A 143 -4.10 -1.61 8.42
N ASP A 144 -4.96 -0.63 8.16
CA ASP A 144 -6.42 -0.80 8.17
C ASP A 144 -7.07 0.12 7.14
N GLU A 145 -7.03 -0.30 5.87
CA GLU A 145 -7.85 0.27 4.79
C GLU A 145 -9.09 -0.58 4.54
N GLU A 146 -8.92 -1.91 4.55
CA GLU A 146 -9.95 -2.89 4.16
C GLU A 146 -10.98 -3.15 5.27
N GLY A 147 -10.69 -2.69 6.49
CA GLY A 147 -11.53 -2.89 7.68
C GLY A 147 -12.40 -1.68 8.00
N PRO A 148 -12.60 -1.34 9.29
CA PRO A 148 -13.35 -0.15 9.68
C PRO A 148 -12.67 1.16 9.27
N ALA A 149 -11.34 1.15 9.10
CA ALA A 149 -10.52 2.30 8.67
C ALA A 149 -10.71 3.58 9.53
N VAL A 150 -11.07 3.41 10.82
CA VAL A 150 -11.31 4.53 11.74
C VAL A 150 -9.99 5.06 12.31
N ASP A 151 -9.07 4.14 12.62
CA ASP A 151 -7.78 4.43 13.26
C ASP A 151 -6.60 4.45 12.27
N GLY A 152 -6.88 4.24 10.98
CA GLY A 152 -5.89 4.25 9.90
C GLY A 152 -5.56 5.66 9.38
N THR A 153 -5.52 5.78 8.05
CA THR A 153 -5.20 7.01 7.30
C THR A 153 -5.91 8.26 7.82
N ARG A 154 -7.17 8.13 8.27
CA ARG A 154 -7.93 9.24 8.84
C ARG A 154 -7.22 9.90 10.03
N LYS A 155 -6.70 9.10 10.98
CA LYS A 155 -6.02 9.62 12.17
C LYS A 155 -4.69 10.26 11.85
N VAL A 156 -3.98 9.72 10.86
CA VAL A 156 -2.76 10.34 10.34
C VAL A 156 -3.08 11.72 9.77
N LEU A 157 -4.10 11.83 8.91
CA LEU A 157 -4.50 13.12 8.32
C LEU A 157 -4.98 14.13 9.38
N GLU A 158 -5.73 13.69 10.40
CA GLU A 158 -6.11 14.52 11.54
C GLU A 158 -4.86 15.08 12.26
N THR A 159 -3.85 14.23 12.47
CA THR A 159 -2.58 14.59 13.14
C THR A 159 -1.73 15.56 12.31
N LEU A 160 -1.57 15.29 11.00
CA LEU A 160 -0.84 16.16 10.07
C LEU A 160 -1.50 17.54 9.96
N THR A 161 -2.83 17.56 9.86
CA THR A 161 -3.61 18.81 9.81
C THR A 161 -3.44 19.62 11.09
N ALA A 162 -3.50 18.97 12.25
CA ALA A 162 -3.35 19.63 13.55
C ALA A 162 -1.99 20.33 13.72
N ARG A 163 -0.93 19.82 13.09
CA ARG A 163 0.41 20.44 13.08
C ARG A 163 0.69 21.31 11.84
N GLY A 164 -0.34 21.62 11.03
CA GLY A 164 -0.23 22.48 9.86
C GLY A 164 0.55 21.88 8.69
N GLU A 165 0.72 20.56 8.65
CA GLU A 165 1.41 19.86 7.58
C GLU A 165 0.44 19.56 6.43
N ARG A 166 0.64 20.21 5.28
CA ARG A 166 -0.22 20.12 4.11
C ARG A 166 0.41 19.25 3.02
N ILE A 167 -0.40 18.36 2.45
CA ILE A 167 -0.07 17.59 1.25
C ILE A 167 -0.60 18.35 0.02
N ASP A 168 0.26 18.57 -0.98
CA ASP A 168 -0.12 19.28 -2.20
C ASP A 168 -0.63 18.32 -3.28
N TYR A 169 0.01 17.16 -3.40
CA TYR A 169 -0.36 16.10 -4.35
C TYR A 169 -0.37 14.75 -3.64
N CYS A 170 -1.35 13.91 -3.97
CA CYS A 170 -1.42 12.55 -3.45
C CYS A 170 -1.64 11.55 -4.60
N LEU A 171 -0.81 10.51 -4.65
CA LEU A 171 -1.00 9.35 -5.52
C LEU A 171 -1.28 8.13 -4.65
N VAL A 172 -2.47 7.54 -4.82
CA VAL A 172 -2.85 6.31 -4.13
C VAL A 172 -2.52 5.12 -5.02
N GLY A 173 -1.73 4.17 -4.52
CA GLY A 173 -1.21 3.02 -5.30
C GLY A 173 -2.20 1.88 -5.53
N GLU A 174 -3.49 2.13 -5.35
CA GLU A 174 -4.60 1.19 -5.55
C GLU A 174 -4.66 0.64 -6.98
N PRO A 175 -5.04 -0.64 -7.18
CA PRO A 175 -5.23 -1.20 -8.51
C PRO A 175 -6.36 -0.47 -9.25
N SER A 176 -5.98 0.34 -10.24
CA SER A 176 -6.91 1.19 -10.98
C SER A 176 -7.20 0.70 -12.40
N SER A 177 -6.25 -0.03 -12.99
CA SER A 177 -6.30 -0.49 -14.37
C SER A 177 -7.37 -1.56 -14.57
N ARG A 178 -7.93 -1.61 -15.78
CA ARG A 178 -9.01 -2.56 -16.13
C ARG A 178 -8.48 -3.75 -16.94
N ASN A 179 -7.80 -3.49 -18.04
CA ASN A 179 -7.32 -4.52 -18.97
C ASN A 179 -5.80 -4.42 -19.18
N ARG A 180 -5.27 -3.20 -19.21
CA ARG A 180 -3.84 -2.93 -19.41
C ARG A 180 -3.37 -1.89 -18.42
N LEU A 181 -2.16 -2.06 -17.92
CA LEU A 181 -1.55 -1.11 -17.00
C LEU A 181 -1.65 0.33 -17.56
N GLY A 182 -2.23 1.23 -16.78
CA GLY A 182 -2.37 2.65 -17.11
C GLY A 182 -3.60 3.02 -17.95
N ASP A 183 -4.48 2.07 -18.30
CA ASP A 183 -5.69 2.38 -19.08
C ASP A 183 -6.75 3.20 -18.32
N VAL A 184 -6.68 3.20 -16.99
CA VAL A 184 -7.59 3.92 -16.10
C VAL A 184 -6.80 4.52 -14.94
N VAL A 185 -7.06 5.81 -14.66
CA VAL A 185 -6.63 6.50 -13.44
C VAL A 185 -7.87 7.05 -12.73
N ARG A 186 -7.94 6.90 -11.41
CA ARG A 186 -9.07 7.39 -10.61
C ARG A 186 -8.76 8.78 -10.06
N ILE A 187 -9.53 9.78 -10.48
CA ILE A 187 -9.44 11.17 -9.96
C ILE A 187 -10.48 11.47 -8.88
N GLY A 188 -11.29 10.48 -8.50
CA GLY A 188 -12.35 10.60 -7.51
C GLY A 188 -13.08 9.28 -7.29
N ARG A 189 -13.82 9.20 -6.18
CA ARG A 189 -14.69 8.07 -5.83
C ARG A 189 -16.07 8.62 -5.45
N ARG A 190 -17.10 7.78 -5.57
CA ARG A 190 -18.44 8.08 -5.04
C ARG A 190 -18.42 7.92 -3.52
N GLY A 191 -19.34 8.58 -2.82
CA GLY A 191 -19.64 8.23 -1.43
C GLY A 191 -20.30 6.85 -1.32
N SER A 192 -20.23 6.26 -0.13
CA SER A 192 -20.92 5.01 0.22
C SER A 192 -21.86 5.25 1.40
N LEU A 193 -23.07 4.69 1.33
CA LEU A 193 -24.07 4.75 2.40
C LEU A 193 -24.79 3.40 2.48
N SER A 194 -24.67 2.74 3.63
CA SER A 194 -25.33 1.46 3.90
C SER A 194 -26.41 1.65 4.96
N GLY A 195 -27.58 1.05 4.75
CA GLY A 195 -28.70 1.07 5.69
C GLY A 195 -29.10 -0.33 6.13
N ARG A 196 -29.30 -0.53 7.43
CA ARG A 196 -29.84 -1.78 8.00
C ARG A 196 -31.31 -1.59 8.32
N LEU A 197 -32.19 -2.35 7.67
CA LEU A 197 -33.63 -2.34 7.90
C LEU A 197 -34.05 -3.60 8.64
N GLU A 198 -34.73 -3.43 9.77
CA GLU A 198 -35.40 -4.50 10.50
C GLU A 198 -36.91 -4.34 10.33
N VAL A 199 -37.57 -5.31 9.68
CA VAL A 199 -39.03 -5.32 9.52
C VAL A 199 -39.61 -6.26 10.57
N ARG A 200 -40.44 -5.73 11.48
CA ARG A 200 -41.05 -6.51 12.57
C ARG A 200 -42.42 -7.01 12.15
N GLY A 201 -42.57 -8.33 12.07
CA GLY A 201 -43.85 -9.02 11.93
C GLY A 201 -44.28 -9.70 13.22
N ILE A 202 -45.34 -10.49 13.15
CA ILE A 202 -45.78 -11.38 14.22
C ILE A 202 -45.57 -12.81 13.72
N GLN A 203 -44.82 -13.61 14.48
CA GLN A 203 -44.58 -15.02 14.17
C GLN A 203 -45.89 -15.82 14.30
N GLY A 204 -46.21 -16.66 13.32
CA GLY A 204 -47.41 -17.50 13.31
C GLY A 204 -47.13 -18.89 12.76
N HIS A 205 -48.07 -19.80 12.96
CA HIS A 205 -48.06 -21.08 12.26
C HIS A 205 -48.35 -20.85 10.77
N VAL A 206 -47.75 -21.66 9.90
CA VAL A 206 -47.87 -21.48 8.43
C VAL A 206 -49.24 -21.91 7.88
N ALA A 207 -50.00 -22.71 8.64
CA ALA A 207 -51.31 -23.25 8.26
C ALA A 207 -52.48 -22.45 8.84
#